data_AF-A0A7J9K550-F1
#
_entry.id   AF-A0A7J9K550-F1
#
_cell.length_a   1.000
_cell.length_b   1.000
_cell.length_c   1.000
_cell.angle_alpha   90.00
_cell.angle_beta   90.00
_cell.angle_gamma   90.00
#
_symmetry.space_group_name_H-M   'P 1'
#
loop_
_entity.id
_entity.type
_entity.pdbx_description
1 polymer ?
#
loop_
_entity_poly.entity_id
_entity_poly.type
_entity_poly.pdbx_seq_one_letter_code
_entity_poly.pdbx_strand_id
1 'polypeptide(L)'
;METVTMSTPDIAEVDQFRCRVDEIFQKIDKLEKKVNEVEQFYLNANKKKKSSSKGNSIREEQDKGRHVPSIKKQQQDASQRESTAAKRMQELMRQFGTILRQISQHKWAWPFMQPVDVKGLGLHDYYK
;
A
#
# COMPACT_ATOMS: atom_id res chain seq x y z
N MET A 1 -65.13 8.49 4.35
CA MET A 1 -64.15 7.73 5.16
C MET A 1 -63.63 6.63 4.25
N GLU A 2 -62.52 6.88 3.56
CA GLU A 2 -61.91 5.87 2.68
C GLU A 2 -61.07 4.92 3.53
N THR A 3 -61.39 3.64 3.47
CA THR A 3 -60.67 2.57 4.14
C THR A 3 -59.40 2.26 3.36
N VAL A 4 -58.24 2.62 3.93
CA VAL A 4 -56.92 2.25 3.42
C VAL A 4 -56.76 0.73 3.55
N THR A 5 -56.76 0.02 2.42
CA THR A 5 -56.43 -1.39 2.33
C THR A 5 -54.92 -1.56 2.52
N MET A 6 -54.50 -2.10 3.66
CA MET A 6 -53.13 -2.54 3.90
C MET A 6 -52.86 -3.80 3.05
N SER A 7 -52.15 -3.63 1.95
CA SER A 7 -51.67 -4.72 1.09
C SER A 7 -50.72 -5.61 1.88
N THR A 8 -51.14 -6.83 2.20
CA THR A 8 -50.31 -7.85 2.84
C THR A 8 -49.22 -8.33 1.87
N PRO A 9 -47.95 -8.42 2.29
CA PRO A 9 -46.86 -8.88 1.44
C PRO A 9 -47.06 -10.34 1.05
N ASP A 10 -46.83 -10.66 -0.23
CA ASP A 10 -46.87 -12.00 -0.78
C ASP A 10 -45.80 -12.87 -0.11
N ILE A 11 -46.23 -13.91 0.59
CA ILE A 11 -45.39 -14.82 1.38
C ILE A 11 -44.31 -15.46 0.49
N ALA A 12 -44.61 -15.66 -0.80
CA ALA A 12 -43.68 -16.21 -1.78
C ALA A 12 -42.48 -15.28 -2.08
N GLU A 13 -42.70 -13.95 -2.12
CA GLU A 13 -41.61 -12.98 -2.33
C GLU A 13 -40.67 -12.93 -1.12
N VAL A 14 -41.23 -13.03 0.09
CA VAL A 14 -40.46 -13.02 1.34
C VAL A 14 -39.57 -14.26 1.43
N ASP A 15 -40.08 -15.43 1.09
CA ASP A 15 -39.29 -16.66 1.09
C ASP A 15 -38.21 -16.66 0.00
N GLN A 16 -38.51 -16.12 -1.19
CA GLN A 16 -37.49 -15.94 -2.23
C GLN A 16 -36.37 -14.99 -1.78
N PHE A 17 -36.73 -13.92 -1.07
CA PHE A 17 -35.75 -13.00 -0.49
C PHE A 17 -34.88 -13.69 0.56
N ARG A 18 -35.47 -14.51 1.43
CA ARG A 18 -34.74 -15.31 2.41
C ARG A 18 -33.73 -16.26 1.75
N CYS A 19 -34.15 -16.97 0.70
CA CYS A 19 -33.24 -17.83 -0.05
C CYS A 19 -32.05 -17.07 -0.66
N ARG A 20 -32.28 -15.85 -1.18
CA ARG A 20 -31.19 -14.99 -1.69
C ARG A 20 -30.25 -14.54 -0.59
N VAL A 21 -30.78 -14.18 0.57
CA VAL A 21 -29.96 -13.81 1.73
C VAL A 21 -29.08 -14.99 2.16
N ASP A 22 -29.63 -16.20 2.22
CA ASP A 22 -28.86 -17.42 2.54
C ASP A 22 -27.76 -17.71 1.51
N GLU A 23 -28.05 -17.53 0.22
CA GLU A 23 -27.04 -17.66 -0.85
C GLU A 23 -25.90 -16.64 -0.68
N ILE A 24 -26.24 -15.40 -0.31
CA ILE A 24 -25.25 -14.35 -0.04
C ILE A 24 -24.39 -14.73 1.17
N PHE A 25 -24.99 -15.23 2.25
CA PHE A 25 -24.25 -15.71 3.43
C PHE A 25 -23.27 -16.83 3.06
N GLN A 26 -23.71 -17.83 2.29
CA GLN A 26 -22.81 -18.90 1.82
C GLN A 26 -21.65 -18.37 0.97
N LYS A 27 -21.89 -17.35 0.14
CA LYS A 27 -20.84 -16.70 -0.66
C LYS A 27 -19.85 -15.94 0.22
N ILE A 28 -20.34 -15.28 1.28
CA ILE A 28 -19.51 -14.58 2.26
C ILE A 28 -18.60 -15.59 3.00
N ASP A 29 -19.16 -16.68 3.51
CA ASP A 29 -18.39 -17.71 4.22
C ASP A 29 -17.28 -18.32 3.33
N LYS A 30 -17.62 -18.58 2.07
CA LYS A 30 -16.66 -19.10 1.08
C LYS A 30 -15.55 -18.10 0.80
N LEU A 31 -15.88 -16.81 0.72
CA LEU A 31 -14.90 -15.75 0.51
C LEU A 31 -13.99 -15.59 1.73
N GLU A 32 -14.55 -15.60 2.94
CA GLU A 32 -13.79 -15.53 4.18
C GLU A 32 -12.77 -16.67 4.29
N LYS A 33 -13.19 -17.91 3.99
CA LYS A 33 -12.28 -19.06 3.97
C LYS A 33 -11.12 -18.86 3.00
N LYS A 34 -11.38 -18.37 1.79
CA LYS A 34 -10.34 -18.10 0.79
C LYS A 34 -9.40 -16.98 1.21
N VAL A 35 -9.92 -15.92 1.82
CA VAL A 35 -9.09 -14.81 2.34
C VAL A 35 -8.16 -15.33 3.43
N ASN A 36 -8.66 -16.16 4.35
CA ASN A 36 -7.84 -16.77 5.38
C ASN A 36 -6.76 -17.70 4.80
N GLU A 37 -7.07 -18.49 3.78
CA GLU A 37 -6.09 -19.35 3.10
C GLU A 37 -4.95 -18.53 2.47
N VAL A 38 -5.29 -17.45 1.76
CA VAL A 38 -4.32 -16.53 1.15
C VAL A 38 -3.46 -15.86 2.22
N GLU A 39 -4.07 -15.41 3.32
CA GLU A 39 -3.34 -14.82 4.44
C GLU A 39 -2.32 -15.80 5.04
N GLN A 40 -2.73 -17.05 5.29
CA GLN A 40 -1.84 -18.09 5.81
C GLN A 40 -0.69 -18.40 4.84
N PHE A 41 -0.96 -18.42 3.53
CA PHE A 41 0.07 -18.61 2.52
C PHE A 41 1.19 -17.56 2.63
N TYR A 42 0.85 -16.28 2.74
CA TYR A 42 1.84 -15.22 2.84
C TYR A 42 2.57 -15.18 4.19
N LEU A 43 1.86 -15.46 5.30
CA LEU A 43 2.48 -15.56 6.62
C LEU A 43 3.50 -16.71 6.67
N ASN A 44 3.19 -17.86 6.06
CA ASN A 44 4.08 -19.00 6.00
C ASN A 44 5.26 -18.76 5.04
N ALA A 45 5.03 -18.13 3.88
CA ALA A 45 6.07 -17.77 2.92
C ALA A 45 7.12 -16.81 3.51
N ASN A 46 6.69 -15.86 4.36
CA ASN A 46 7.60 -14.92 5.04
C ASN A 46 8.35 -15.56 6.21
N LYS A 47 7.75 -16.53 6.92
CA LYS A 47 8.44 -17.30 7.98
C LYS A 47 9.57 -18.18 7.44
N LYS A 48 9.44 -18.72 6.22
CA LYS A 48 10.54 -19.46 5.54
C LYS A 48 11.80 -18.63 5.28
N LYS A 49 11.76 -17.29 5.41
CA LYS A 49 12.94 -16.41 5.32
C LYS A 49 13.50 -15.95 6.68
N LYS A 50 12.87 -16.33 7.81
CA LYS A 50 13.30 -15.98 9.18
C LYS A 50 13.20 -17.21 10.08
N SER A 51 14.10 -18.16 9.89
CA SER A 51 14.39 -19.19 10.89
C SER A 51 15.90 -19.41 11.02
N SER A 52 16.57 -18.47 11.70
CA SER A 52 17.68 -18.83 12.59
C SER A 52 17.46 -18.14 13.94
N SER A 53 17.57 -18.96 14.99
CA SER A 53 17.60 -18.67 16.43
C SER A 53 16.41 -17.96 17.11
N LYS A 54 15.60 -18.79 17.80
CA LYS A 54 15.34 -18.82 19.26
C LYS A 54 14.62 -17.63 19.95
N GLY A 55 13.48 -17.91 20.57
CA GLY A 55 12.86 -17.06 21.61
C GLY A 55 11.42 -17.48 22.00
N ASN A 56 11.23 -17.87 23.26
CA ASN A 56 10.04 -18.40 23.95
C ASN A 56 8.74 -17.57 23.82
N SER A 57 7.57 -18.22 23.61
CA SER A 57 6.48 -18.55 24.57
C SER A 57 5.82 -17.37 25.29
N ILE A 58 4.52 -17.17 25.06
CA ILE A 58 3.50 -16.81 26.08
C ILE A 58 2.09 -16.97 25.47
N ARG A 59 1.22 -17.68 26.20
CA ARG A 59 -0.24 -17.82 26.00
C ARG A 59 -0.93 -16.49 26.29
N GLU A 60 -1.98 -16.11 25.55
CA GLU A 60 -3.25 -15.50 26.01
C GLU A 60 -4.26 -15.71 24.86
N GLU A 61 -5.28 -16.57 24.99
CA GLU A 61 -6.56 -16.38 25.68
C GLU A 61 -7.54 -15.45 24.92
N GLN A 62 -8.79 -15.91 24.83
CA GLN A 62 -9.82 -15.52 23.88
C GLN A 62 -10.44 -14.15 24.19
N ASP A 63 -10.74 -13.35 23.17
CA ASP A 63 -11.93 -12.50 23.19
C ASP A 63 -12.48 -12.25 21.77
N LYS A 64 -13.78 -12.48 21.62
CA LYS A 64 -14.55 -12.34 20.38
C LYS A 64 -15.02 -10.89 20.24
N GLY A 65 -14.19 -10.04 19.64
CA GLY A 65 -14.54 -8.64 19.41
C GLY A 65 -14.03 -8.11 18.08
N ARG A 66 -14.90 -8.13 17.06
CA ARG A 66 -14.86 -7.29 15.83
C ARG A 66 -13.46 -7.08 15.23
N HIS A 67 -12.92 -8.09 14.56
CA HIS A 67 -11.68 -7.93 13.81
C HIS A 67 -11.98 -7.30 12.43
N VAL A 68 -11.79 -5.99 12.33
CA VAL A 68 -11.51 -5.33 11.03
C VAL A 68 -9.99 -5.17 10.94
N PRO A 69 -9.23 -6.16 10.43
CA PRO A 69 -7.78 -6.01 10.24
C PRO A 69 -7.41 -5.15 9.03
N SER A 70 -8.37 -4.81 8.18
CA SER A 70 -8.08 -4.34 6.82
C SER A 70 -7.33 -3.00 6.77
N ILE A 71 -7.61 -2.08 7.69
CA ILE A 71 -7.05 -0.72 7.63
C ILE A 71 -5.59 -0.68 8.12
N LYS A 72 -5.27 -1.39 9.22
CA LYS A 72 -3.89 -1.42 9.77
C LYS A 72 -2.92 -2.16 8.86
N LYS A 73 -3.37 -3.22 8.18
CA LYS A 73 -2.53 -4.01 7.27
C LYS A 73 -2.26 -3.29 5.94
N GLN A 74 -3.25 -2.56 5.41
CA GLN A 74 -3.09 -1.75 4.20
C GLN A 74 -2.17 -0.54 4.42
N GLN A 75 -2.27 0.12 5.59
CA GLN A 75 -1.40 1.26 5.93
C GLN A 75 0.06 0.83 6.13
N GLN A 76 0.29 -0.37 6.68
CA GLN A 76 1.62 -0.96 6.80
C GLN A 76 2.23 -1.32 5.44
N ASP A 77 1.43 -1.86 4.52
CA ASP A 77 1.88 -2.18 3.15
C ASP A 77 2.21 -0.91 2.34
N ALA A 78 1.38 0.13 2.45
CA ALA A 78 1.65 1.44 1.86
C ALA A 78 2.95 2.06 2.41
N SER A 79 3.14 2.01 3.74
CA SER A 79 4.37 2.48 4.39
C SER A 79 5.60 1.69 3.93
N GLN A 80 5.46 0.38 3.71
CA GLN A 80 6.54 -0.49 3.22
C GLN A 80 6.93 -0.09 1.78
N ARG A 81 5.94 0.14 0.91
CA ARG A 81 6.16 0.60 -0.48
C ARG A 81 6.81 1.98 -0.52
N GLU A 82 6.35 2.91 0.30
CA GLU A 82 6.92 4.25 0.42
C GLU A 82 8.37 4.21 0.91
N SER A 83 8.66 3.40 1.95
CA SER A 83 10.03 3.24 2.45
C SER A 83 10.98 2.66 1.39
N THR A 84 10.48 1.77 0.53
CA THR A 84 11.25 1.19 -0.57
C THR A 84 11.51 2.22 -1.67
N ALA A 85 10.51 3.04 -2.00
CA ALA A 85 10.66 4.15 -2.94
C ALA A 85 11.64 5.22 -2.44
N ALA A 86 11.57 5.59 -1.16
CA ALA A 86 12.48 6.54 -0.53
C ALA A 86 13.93 6.03 -0.56
N LYS A 87 14.16 4.74 -0.23
CA LYS A 87 15.49 4.11 -0.33
C LYS A 87 16.04 4.15 -1.76
N ARG A 88 15.18 3.89 -2.75
CA ARG A 88 15.57 4.00 -4.17
C ARG A 88 15.95 5.44 -4.53
N MET A 89 15.19 6.44 -4.07
CA MET A 89 15.52 7.85 -4.31
C MET A 89 16.87 8.23 -3.68
N GLN A 90 17.11 7.81 -2.43
CA GLN A 90 18.37 8.04 -1.73
C GLN A 90 19.56 7.40 -2.45
N GLU A 91 19.38 6.20 -3.01
CA GLU A 91 20.38 5.55 -3.85
C GLU A 91 20.72 6.43 -5.06
N LEU A 92 19.70 6.85 -5.81
CA LEU A 92 19.88 7.67 -7.00
C LEU A 92 20.60 8.99 -6.67
N MET A 93 20.21 9.67 -5.59
CA MET A 93 20.86 10.90 -5.16
C MET A 93 22.34 10.69 -4.82
N ARG A 94 22.69 9.56 -4.19
CA ARG A 94 24.09 9.22 -3.91
C ARG A 94 24.89 8.96 -5.18
N GLN A 95 24.30 8.26 -6.15
CA GLN A 95 24.93 8.03 -7.45
C GLN A 95 25.16 9.36 -8.18
N PHE A 96 24.14 10.22 -8.27
CA PHE A 96 24.26 11.55 -8.86
C PHE A 96 25.29 12.42 -8.14
N GLY A 97 25.33 12.40 -6.81
CA GLY A 97 26.33 13.13 -6.04
C GLY A 97 27.76 12.70 -6.37
N THR A 98 27.99 11.41 -6.58
CA THR A 98 29.30 10.86 -6.98
C THR A 98 29.69 11.33 -8.39
N ILE A 99 28.76 11.24 -9.35
CA ILE A 99 28.96 11.66 -10.74
C ILE A 99 29.28 13.17 -10.80
N LEU A 100 28.45 13.99 -10.14
CA LEU A 100 28.65 15.44 -10.09
C LEU A 100 30.01 15.79 -9.47
N ARG A 101 30.41 15.11 -8.39
CA ARG A 101 31.73 15.30 -7.77
C ARG A 101 32.86 14.98 -8.74
N GLN A 102 32.79 13.87 -9.46
CA GLN A 102 33.80 13.48 -10.44
C GLN A 102 33.93 14.51 -11.58
N ILE A 103 32.80 14.96 -12.12
CA ILE A 103 32.78 15.96 -13.21
C ILE A 103 33.32 17.30 -12.70
N SER A 104 32.90 17.74 -11.51
CA SER A 104 33.30 19.03 -10.91
C SER A 104 34.80 19.11 -10.57
N GLN A 105 35.46 17.96 -10.36
CA GLN A 105 36.89 17.90 -10.08
C GLN A 105 37.77 17.98 -11.34
N HIS A 106 37.16 17.97 -12.53
CA HIS A 106 37.91 18.06 -13.77
C HIS A 106 38.52 19.47 -13.96
N LYS A 107 39.75 19.54 -14.50
CA LYS A 107 40.48 20.80 -14.74
C LYS A 107 39.74 21.84 -15.58
N TRP A 108 38.77 21.40 -16.39
CA TRP A 108 37.95 22.26 -17.25
C TRP A 108 36.52 22.43 -16.75
N ALA A 109 36.21 21.97 -15.54
CA ALA A 109 34.87 22.10 -14.98
C ALA A 109 34.58 23.49 -14.42
N TRP A 110 35.62 24.32 -14.22
CA TRP A 110 35.48 25.64 -13.60
C TRP A 110 34.40 26.55 -14.22
N PRO A 111 34.12 26.55 -15.55
CA PRO A 111 33.06 27.40 -16.12
C PRO A 111 31.65 26.97 -15.71
N PHE A 112 31.48 25.73 -15.24
CA PHE A 112 30.19 25.15 -14.88
C PHE A 112 29.91 25.20 -13.37
N MET A 113 30.87 25.70 -12.57
CA MET A 113 30.73 25.78 -11.10
C MET A 113 29.91 26.98 -10.63
N GLN A 114 29.69 27.95 -11.51
CA GLN A 114 28.90 29.14 -11.23
C GLN A 114 27.94 29.41 -12.40
N PRO A 115 26.82 30.11 -12.14
CA PRO A 115 26.01 30.65 -13.21
C PRO A 115 26.83 31.54 -14.15
N VAL A 116 26.48 31.53 -15.44
CA VAL A 116 27.18 32.35 -16.43
C VAL A 116 26.93 33.83 -16.16
N ASP A 117 28.00 34.62 -16.05
CA ASP A 117 27.91 36.08 -15.97
C ASP A 117 27.67 36.67 -17.37
N VAL A 118 26.40 36.67 -17.76
CA VAL A 118 25.93 37.16 -19.07
C VAL A 118 26.30 38.63 -19.28
N LYS A 119 26.26 39.46 -18.22
CA LYS A 119 26.53 40.89 -18.31
C LYS A 119 28.03 41.16 -18.45
N GLY A 120 28.84 40.54 -17.58
CA GLY A 120 30.30 40.69 -17.61
C GLY A 120 30.93 40.15 -18.90
N LEU A 121 30.32 39.11 -19.50
CA LEU A 121 30.78 38.53 -20.76
C LEU A 121 30.16 39.17 -22.02
N GLY A 122 29.20 40.10 -21.88
CA GLY A 122 28.56 40.77 -23.02
C GLY A 122 27.73 39.83 -23.92
N LEU A 123 27.09 38.80 -23.34
CA LEU A 123 26.35 37.79 -24.11
C LEU A 123 24.90 38.24 -24.34
N HIS A 124 24.61 38.77 -25.53
CA HIS A 124 23.29 39.36 -25.84
C HIS A 124 22.19 38.35 -26.18
N ASP A 125 22.55 37.10 -26.44
CA ASP A 125 21.68 36.04 -26.93
C ASP A 125 21.61 34.83 -25.99
N TYR A 126 22.23 34.91 -24.80
CA TYR A 126 22.34 33.77 -23.87
C TYR A 126 21.00 33.14 -23.44
N TYR A 127 19.91 33.93 -23.39
CA TYR A 127 18.58 33.48 -22.96
C TYR A 127 17.54 33.42 -24.09
N LYS A 128 17.97 33.53 -25.35
CA LYS A 128 17.05 33.52 -26.50
C LYS A 128 16.53 32.12 -26.82
#